data_AF-A0A0N1J1I4-F1
#
_entry.id   AF-A0A0N1J1I4-F1
#
_cell.length_a   1.000
_cell.length_b   1.000
_cell.length_c   1.000
_cell.angle_alpha   90.00
_cell.angle_beta   90.00
_cell.angle_gamma   90.00
#
_symmetry.space_group_name_H-M   'P 1'
#
loop_
_entity.id
_entity.type
_entity.pdbx_description
1 polymer ?
#
loop_
_entity_poly.entity_id
_entity_poly.type
_entity_poly.pdbx_seq_one_letter_code
_entity_poly.pdbx_strand_id
1 'polypeptide(L)'
;ISDGNNTIIETFSLTVNPQRDWDIIDSLVTYSDLEDIWGRSANDIYAVGNGGSIFHYNGISWSKVITTYDDDFNAIWGDVGMVYVVGNKGVILQYNGYSWSKMFTGTTEHLYGVWGNGRSVFAVGTYGTILKYNGVSWTEMSSSTTTTLLDIWGNENKMFAAGNGGVVLEYNGYDWQSMPKVTAYSL
;
A
#
# COMPACT_ATOMS: atom_id res chain seq x y z
N ILE A 1 37.04 45.80 16.54
CA ILE A 1 37.95 44.64 16.62
C ILE A 1 37.16 43.55 17.34
N SER A 2 36.78 42.53 16.55
CA SER A 2 36.04 41.28 16.78
C SER A 2 34.81 41.21 17.70
N ASP A 3 33.77 40.66 17.09
CA ASP A 3 32.42 40.28 17.48
C ASP A 3 32.37 38.82 18.00
N GLY A 4 32.01 38.64 19.27
CA GLY A 4 32.12 37.38 20.01
C GLY A 4 30.98 36.37 19.84
N ASN A 5 30.56 36.07 18.61
CA ASN A 5 29.62 34.96 18.35
C ASN A 5 30.37 33.64 18.18
N ASN A 6 30.60 32.93 19.29
CA ASN A 6 31.02 31.52 19.25
C ASN A 6 29.79 30.63 18.99
N THR A 7 29.38 30.53 17.72
CA THR A 7 28.47 29.49 17.26
C THR A 7 29.27 28.22 17.05
N ILE A 8 29.12 27.24 17.93
CA ILE A 8 29.65 25.88 17.70
C ILE A 8 28.76 25.26 16.62
N ILE A 9 29.28 25.13 15.40
CA ILE A 9 28.66 24.32 14.35
C ILE A 9 29.14 22.89 14.59
N GLU A 10 28.34 22.06 15.25
CA GLU A 10 28.57 20.62 15.26
C GLU A 10 28.23 20.06 13.88
N THR A 11 29.26 19.84 13.05
CA THR A 11 29.12 19.05 11.84
C THR A 11 29.07 17.57 12.22
N PHE A 12 27.87 16.99 12.20
CA PHE A 12 27.70 15.54 12.20
C PHE A 12 28.09 15.00 10.82
N SER A 13 29.29 14.43 10.72
CA SER A 13 29.66 13.61 9.56
C SER A 13 29.11 12.19 9.76
N LEU A 14 28.07 11.83 9.01
CA LEU A 14 27.66 10.43 8.86
C LEU A 14 28.83 9.69 8.20
N THR A 15 29.51 8.83 8.97
CA THR A 15 30.43 7.85 8.39
C THR A 15 29.56 6.74 7.82
N VAL A 16 29.22 6.84 6.53
CA VAL A 16 28.55 5.76 5.81
C VAL A 16 29.53 4.59 5.78
N ASN A 17 29.20 3.47 6.44
CA ASN A 17 29.99 2.26 6.40
C ASN A 17 29.74 1.58 5.04
N PRO A 18 30.70 1.55 4.10
CA PRO A 18 30.42 1.14 2.72
C PRO A 18 30.39 -0.38 2.51
N GLN A 19 30.36 -1.19 3.58
CA GLN A 19 30.32 -2.64 3.48
C GLN A 19 28.92 -3.18 3.81
N ARG A 20 28.11 -3.29 2.74
CA ARG A 20 26.71 -3.76 2.65
C ARG A 20 25.64 -2.79 3.15
N ASP A 21 24.96 -2.13 2.22
CA ASP A 21 23.59 -1.65 2.49
C ASP A 21 22.58 -2.14 1.43
N TRP A 22 22.99 -2.29 0.16
CA TRP A 22 22.11 -2.76 -0.91
C TRP A 22 22.83 -3.71 -1.84
N ASP A 23 22.38 -4.96 -1.88
CA ASP A 23 22.81 -5.96 -2.86
C ASP A 23 21.69 -6.11 -3.91
N ILE A 24 22.02 -5.94 -5.19
CA ILE A 24 21.07 -6.19 -6.28
C ILE A 24 20.85 -7.69 -6.40
N ILE A 25 19.58 -8.10 -6.46
CA ILE A 25 19.19 -9.50 -6.69
C ILE A 25 18.88 -9.66 -8.19
N ASP A 26 19.91 -9.92 -8.99
CA ASP A 26 19.78 -10.08 -10.46
C ASP A 26 19.03 -11.36 -10.87
N SER A 27 18.78 -12.31 -9.96
CA SER A 27 18.13 -13.59 -10.27
C SER A 27 16.64 -13.46 -10.64
N LEU A 28 16.08 -12.24 -10.54
CA LEU A 28 14.70 -11.90 -10.88
C LEU A 28 14.69 -10.79 -11.92
N VAL A 29 15.18 -11.04 -13.13
CA VAL A 29 14.92 -10.09 -14.23
C VAL A 29 13.44 -10.20 -14.58
N THR A 30 12.64 -9.31 -13.99
CA THR A 30 11.27 -9.06 -14.44
C THR A 30 11.33 -8.04 -15.56
N TYR A 31 10.58 -8.28 -16.64
CA TYR A 31 10.40 -7.29 -17.71
C TYR A 31 9.24 -6.32 -17.40
N SER A 32 8.71 -6.38 -16.18
CA SER A 32 7.57 -5.65 -15.67
C SER A 32 7.95 -4.95 -14.38
N ASP A 33 7.46 -3.72 -14.23
CA ASP A 33 7.65 -2.93 -13.02
C ASP A 33 6.93 -3.59 -11.83
N LEU A 34 7.56 -3.52 -10.66
CA LEU A 34 6.96 -3.87 -9.38
C LEU A 34 6.47 -2.58 -8.72
N GLU A 35 5.24 -2.60 -8.23
CA GLU A 35 4.52 -1.42 -7.74
C GLU A 35 4.45 -1.37 -6.21
N ASP A 36 4.41 -2.53 -5.54
CA ASP A 36 4.30 -2.58 -4.08
C ASP A 36 4.89 -3.86 -3.47
N ILE A 37 5.24 -3.80 -2.19
CA ILE A 37 5.85 -4.87 -1.41
C ILE A 37 5.27 -4.91 0.00
N TRP A 38 4.89 -6.10 0.45
CA TRP A 38 4.40 -6.33 1.80
C TRP A 38 4.95 -7.63 2.36
N GLY A 39 5.23 -7.68 3.66
CA GLY A 39 5.68 -8.90 4.31
C GLY A 39 5.06 -9.11 5.68
N ARG A 40 4.72 -10.37 5.97
CA ARG A 40 4.27 -10.82 7.29
C ARG A 40 5.43 -11.00 8.26
N SER A 41 6.60 -11.35 7.72
CA SER A 41 7.83 -11.55 8.47
C SER A 41 9.04 -11.39 7.56
N ALA A 42 10.25 -11.41 8.12
CA ALA A 42 11.49 -11.36 7.34
C ALA A 42 11.63 -12.51 6.32
N ASN A 43 10.88 -13.62 6.50
CA ASN A 43 10.94 -14.80 5.64
C ASN A 43 9.66 -15.02 4.83
N ASP A 44 8.77 -14.03 4.78
CA ASP A 44 7.49 -14.13 4.11
C ASP A 44 7.08 -12.77 3.58
N ILE A 45 7.59 -12.47 2.39
CA ILE A 45 7.45 -11.16 1.73
C ILE A 45 6.94 -11.38 0.32
N TYR A 46 5.99 -10.57 -0.10
CA TYR A 46 5.43 -10.56 -1.43
C TYR A 46 5.69 -9.22 -2.10
N ALA A 47 6.00 -9.25 -3.38
CA ALA A 47 6.06 -8.07 -4.23
C ALA A 47 5.14 -8.27 -5.44
N VAL A 48 4.44 -7.22 -5.84
CA VAL A 48 3.46 -7.27 -6.93
C VAL A 48 3.71 -6.16 -7.94
N GLY A 49 3.18 -6.31 -9.15
CA GLY A 49 3.27 -5.28 -10.18
C GLY A 49 2.60 -5.65 -11.49
N ASN A 50 3.11 -5.07 -12.58
CA ASN A 50 2.49 -5.09 -13.89
C ASN A 50 2.47 -6.48 -14.54
N GLY A 51 1.48 -6.75 -15.39
CA GLY A 51 1.37 -7.98 -16.18
C GLY A 51 1.28 -9.26 -15.35
N GLY A 52 0.52 -9.26 -14.26
CA GLY A 52 0.34 -10.43 -13.39
C GLY A 52 1.54 -10.75 -12.52
N SER A 53 2.42 -9.78 -12.27
CA SER A 53 3.64 -10.01 -11.49
C SER A 53 3.31 -10.19 -10.01
N ILE A 54 3.56 -11.39 -9.49
CA ILE A 54 3.52 -11.71 -8.05
C ILE A 54 4.78 -12.51 -7.75
N PHE A 55 5.57 -12.02 -6.80
CA PHE A 55 6.80 -12.65 -6.33
C PHE A 55 6.70 -12.92 -4.85
N HIS A 56 7.28 -14.04 -4.41
CA HIS A 56 7.32 -14.43 -3.00
C HIS A 56 8.75 -14.74 -2.57
N TYR A 57 9.16 -14.11 -1.47
CA TYR A 57 10.38 -14.39 -0.74
C TYR A 57 10.08 -15.26 0.47
N ASN A 58 10.74 -16.42 0.51
CA ASN A 58 10.55 -17.43 1.56
C ASN A 58 11.63 -17.39 2.66
N GLY A 59 12.41 -16.31 2.75
CA GLY A 59 13.56 -16.21 3.66
C GLY A 59 14.88 -16.72 3.07
N ILE A 60 14.85 -17.30 1.88
CA ILE A 60 16.04 -17.82 1.19
C ILE A 60 16.17 -17.18 -0.18
N SER A 61 15.11 -17.22 -0.98
CA SER A 61 15.10 -16.72 -2.35
C SER A 61 13.74 -16.17 -2.72
N TRP A 62 13.74 -15.22 -3.64
CA TRP A 62 12.52 -14.83 -4.33
C TRP A 62 12.17 -15.81 -5.44
N SER A 63 10.89 -16.02 -5.66
CA SER A 63 10.36 -16.81 -6.78
C SER A 63 9.09 -16.20 -7.33
N LYS A 64 8.87 -16.30 -8.65
CA LYS A 64 7.60 -15.88 -9.26
C LYS A 64 6.49 -16.85 -8.85
N VAL A 65 5.40 -16.33 -8.31
CA VAL A 65 4.18 -17.08 -8.09
C VAL A 65 3.45 -17.23 -9.42
N ILE A 66 3.32 -18.46 -9.90
CA ILE A 66 2.64 -18.74 -11.16
C ILE A 66 1.13 -18.74 -10.95
N THR A 67 0.44 -17.82 -11.63
CA THR A 67 -1.02 -17.75 -11.66
C THR A 67 -1.52 -17.63 -13.11
N THR A 68 -2.83 -17.69 -13.31
CA THR A 68 -3.47 -17.42 -14.61
C THR A 68 -3.87 -15.96 -14.77
N TYR A 69 -3.51 -15.08 -13.83
CA TYR A 69 -3.90 -13.67 -13.84
C TYR A 69 -2.78 -12.83 -14.45
N ASP A 70 -3.15 -11.91 -15.34
CA ASP A 70 -2.27 -11.03 -16.09
C ASP A 70 -2.64 -9.53 -15.93
N ASP A 71 -3.55 -9.22 -15.00
CA ASP A 71 -3.90 -7.86 -14.61
C ASP A 71 -2.67 -7.11 -14.03
N ASP A 72 -2.68 -5.78 -14.10
CA ASP A 72 -1.68 -4.95 -13.40
C ASP A 72 -2.08 -4.77 -11.94
N PHE A 73 -1.14 -5.04 -11.03
CA PHE A 73 -1.34 -4.93 -9.59
C PHE A 73 -0.64 -3.70 -9.03
N ASN A 74 -1.33 -2.93 -8.20
CA ASN A 74 -0.87 -1.64 -7.71
C ASN A 74 -0.51 -1.66 -6.21
N ALA A 75 -1.14 -2.52 -5.41
CA ALA A 75 -0.86 -2.60 -3.97
C ALA A 75 -1.11 -4.00 -3.40
N ILE A 76 -0.41 -4.30 -2.31
CA ILE A 76 -0.47 -5.57 -1.60
C ILE A 76 -0.52 -5.35 -0.08
N TRP A 77 -1.36 -6.14 0.57
CA TRP A 77 -1.42 -6.20 2.03
C TRP A 77 -1.89 -7.59 2.47
N GLY A 78 -1.53 -8.01 3.69
CA GLY A 78 -2.04 -9.25 4.24
C GLY A 78 -2.18 -9.23 5.76
N ASP A 79 -2.78 -10.30 6.27
CA ASP A 79 -2.94 -10.58 7.69
C ASP A 79 -2.41 -11.98 8.05
N VAL A 80 -2.97 -12.59 9.11
CA VAL A 80 -2.66 -13.97 9.49
C VAL A 80 -3.28 -14.94 8.47
N GLY A 81 -2.50 -15.22 7.43
CA GLY A 81 -2.79 -16.30 6.49
C GLY A 81 -3.57 -15.89 5.25
N MET A 82 -4.03 -14.63 5.17
CA MET A 82 -4.60 -14.07 3.94
C MET A 82 -3.73 -12.96 3.38
N VAL A 83 -3.63 -12.91 2.05
CA VAL A 83 -2.95 -11.82 1.33
C VAL A 83 -3.92 -11.29 0.28
N TYR A 84 -4.00 -9.98 0.15
CA TYR A 84 -4.86 -9.26 -0.77
C TYR A 84 -4.01 -8.41 -1.69
N VAL A 85 -4.29 -8.51 -2.98
CA VAL A 85 -3.65 -7.71 -4.02
C VAL A 85 -4.73 -6.97 -4.76
N VAL A 86 -4.54 -5.66 -4.97
CA VAL A 86 -5.48 -4.81 -5.69
C VAL A 86 -4.82 -4.20 -6.90
N GLY A 87 -5.60 -3.86 -7.93
CA GLY A 87 -5.02 -3.37 -9.16
C GLY A 87 -6.01 -2.71 -10.12
N ASN A 88 -5.63 -2.72 -11.39
CA ASN A 88 -6.38 -2.07 -12.45
C ASN A 88 -7.74 -2.76 -12.73
N LYS A 89 -8.71 -1.97 -13.21
CA LYS A 89 -10.06 -2.47 -13.60
C LYS A 89 -10.81 -3.19 -12.47
N GLY A 90 -10.64 -2.75 -11.22
CA GLY A 90 -11.32 -3.29 -10.06
C GLY A 90 -10.88 -4.69 -9.64
N VAL A 91 -9.71 -5.16 -10.12
CA VAL A 91 -9.19 -6.48 -9.72
C VAL A 91 -8.81 -6.48 -8.24
N ILE A 92 -9.27 -7.53 -7.55
CA ILE A 92 -8.75 -7.94 -6.26
C ILE A 92 -8.45 -9.43 -6.33
N LEU A 93 -7.23 -9.83 -5.98
CA LEU A 93 -6.89 -11.21 -5.73
C LEU A 93 -6.75 -11.46 -4.23
N GLN A 94 -7.14 -12.66 -3.79
CA GLN A 94 -6.92 -13.15 -2.43
C GLN A 94 -6.11 -14.44 -2.48
N TYR A 95 -5.04 -14.50 -1.70
CA TYR A 95 -4.41 -15.74 -1.28
C TYR A 95 -5.05 -16.21 0.03
N ASN A 96 -5.58 -17.42 0.06
CA ASN A 96 -6.23 -17.99 1.25
C ASN A 96 -5.32 -18.92 2.07
N GLY A 97 -4.01 -18.89 1.82
CA GLY A 97 -3.04 -19.84 2.38
C GLY A 97 -2.79 -21.10 1.55
N TYR A 98 -3.58 -21.31 0.48
CA TYR A 98 -3.42 -22.46 -0.42
C TYR A 98 -3.37 -22.04 -1.89
N SER A 99 -4.27 -21.16 -2.31
CA SER A 99 -4.37 -20.70 -3.69
C SER A 99 -4.75 -19.23 -3.79
N TRP A 100 -4.38 -18.62 -4.91
CA TRP A 100 -4.84 -17.30 -5.32
C TRP A 100 -6.16 -17.40 -6.06
N SER A 101 -7.10 -16.51 -5.76
CA SER A 101 -8.38 -16.38 -6.47
C SER A 101 -8.79 -14.93 -6.66
N LYS A 102 -9.42 -14.62 -7.80
CA LYS A 102 -10.01 -13.29 -8.08
C LYS A 102 -11.34 -13.14 -7.33
N MET A 103 -11.50 -12.00 -6.66
CA MET A 103 -12.71 -11.66 -5.91
C MET A 103 -13.61 -10.73 -6.72
N PHE A 104 -14.92 -10.90 -6.62
CA PHE A 104 -15.88 -9.96 -7.21
C PHE A 104 -15.98 -8.70 -6.36
N THR A 105 -15.82 -7.54 -7.00
CA THR A 105 -15.81 -6.21 -6.35
C THR A 105 -17.01 -5.34 -6.70
N GLY A 106 -17.66 -5.60 -7.84
CA GLY A 106 -18.78 -4.79 -8.34
C GLY A 106 -18.37 -3.46 -8.97
N THR A 107 -17.07 -3.18 -9.11
CA THR A 107 -16.54 -1.98 -9.76
C THR A 107 -15.52 -2.32 -10.83
N THR A 108 -15.34 -1.40 -11.78
CA THR A 108 -14.28 -1.43 -12.80
C THR A 108 -13.23 -0.35 -12.57
N GLU A 109 -13.31 0.37 -11.45
CA GLU A 109 -12.37 1.44 -11.11
C GLU A 109 -11.01 0.89 -10.69
N HIS A 110 -9.94 1.64 -10.99
CA HIS A 110 -8.59 1.23 -10.61
C HIS A 110 -8.40 1.35 -9.11
N LEU A 111 -7.87 0.32 -8.46
CA LEU A 111 -7.58 0.30 -7.04
C LEU A 111 -6.08 0.49 -6.83
N TYR A 112 -5.69 1.41 -5.94
CA TYR A 112 -4.30 1.84 -5.74
C TYR A 112 -3.77 1.55 -4.34
N GLY A 113 -4.64 1.41 -3.34
CA GLY A 113 -4.23 1.10 -1.97
C GLY A 113 -5.10 0.02 -1.36
N VAL A 114 -4.50 -0.82 -0.52
CA VAL A 114 -5.21 -1.85 0.25
C VAL A 114 -4.65 -1.96 1.66
N TRP A 115 -5.54 -2.04 2.66
CA TRP A 115 -5.14 -2.21 4.04
C TRP A 115 -6.28 -2.78 4.88
N GLY A 116 -5.96 -3.57 5.90
CA GLY A 116 -6.95 -4.16 6.80
C GLY A 116 -6.70 -3.87 8.27
N ASN A 117 -7.80 -3.79 9.03
CA ASN A 117 -7.80 -3.39 10.43
C ASN A 117 -7.98 -4.58 11.40
N GLY A 118 -7.77 -5.80 10.91
CA GLY A 118 -8.01 -7.06 11.64
C GLY A 118 -9.48 -7.51 11.68
N ARG A 119 -10.44 -6.67 11.27
CA ARG A 119 -11.87 -7.01 11.15
C ARG A 119 -12.39 -6.91 9.73
N SER A 120 -11.83 -6.02 8.95
CA SER A 120 -12.21 -5.74 7.57
C SER A 120 -10.98 -5.34 6.78
N VAL A 121 -11.05 -5.56 5.47
CA VAL A 121 -10.05 -5.09 4.51
C VAL A 121 -10.68 -3.96 3.70
N PHE A 122 -9.90 -2.96 3.37
CA PHE A 122 -10.34 -1.80 2.63
C PHE A 122 -9.46 -1.62 1.40
N ALA A 123 -10.06 -1.21 0.30
CA ALA A 123 -9.35 -0.84 -0.93
C ALA A 123 -9.80 0.55 -1.39
N VAL A 124 -8.88 1.34 -1.93
CA VAL A 124 -9.15 2.71 -2.38
C VAL A 124 -8.68 2.92 -3.81
N GLY A 125 -9.33 3.82 -4.57
CA GLY A 125 -9.09 3.90 -6.02
C GLY A 125 -9.53 5.19 -6.72
N THR A 126 -9.66 5.09 -8.06
CA THR A 126 -10.14 6.18 -8.94
C THR A 126 -11.53 6.66 -8.55
N TYR A 127 -11.85 7.91 -8.91
CA TYR A 127 -13.13 8.57 -8.64
C TYR A 127 -13.61 8.49 -7.18
N GLY A 128 -12.68 8.43 -6.23
CA GLY A 128 -13.00 8.34 -4.81
C GLY A 128 -13.57 6.99 -4.38
N THR A 129 -13.36 5.92 -5.16
CA THR A 129 -13.79 4.58 -4.81
C THR A 129 -13.19 4.15 -3.48
N ILE A 130 -14.04 3.65 -2.59
CA ILE A 130 -13.64 2.93 -1.38
C ILE A 130 -14.45 1.64 -1.31
N LEU A 131 -13.78 0.50 -1.21
CA LEU A 131 -14.39 -0.80 -0.98
C LEU A 131 -14.05 -1.28 0.43
N LYS A 132 -15.00 -1.99 1.05
CA LYS A 132 -14.82 -2.69 2.33
C LYS A 132 -15.18 -4.16 2.16
N TYR A 133 -14.27 -5.03 2.58
CA TYR A 133 -14.48 -6.46 2.73
C TYR A 133 -14.89 -6.79 4.15
N ASN A 134 -16.05 -7.43 4.31
CA ASN A 134 -16.60 -7.81 5.61
C ASN A 134 -16.28 -9.26 6.02
N GLY A 135 -15.38 -9.95 5.30
CA GLY A 135 -15.11 -11.38 5.46
C GLY A 135 -15.93 -12.28 4.55
N VAL A 136 -16.89 -11.73 3.79
CA VAL A 136 -17.73 -12.47 2.84
C VAL A 136 -17.70 -11.83 1.47
N SER A 137 -17.96 -10.52 1.39
CA SER A 137 -18.05 -9.77 0.13
C SER A 137 -17.45 -8.38 0.23
N TRP A 138 -17.02 -7.84 -0.91
CA TRP A 138 -16.66 -6.44 -1.06
C TRP A 138 -17.91 -5.59 -1.29
N THR A 139 -18.00 -4.47 -0.59
CA THR A 139 -19.08 -3.47 -0.73
C THR A 139 -18.50 -2.08 -0.82
N GLU A 140 -19.04 -1.24 -1.70
CA GLU A 140 -18.65 0.15 -1.82
C GLU A 140 -19.09 0.99 -0.61
N MET A 141 -18.25 1.94 -0.22
CA MET A 141 -18.53 2.95 0.79
C MET A 141 -18.44 4.35 0.17
N SER A 142 -19.32 5.25 0.61
CA SER A 142 -19.21 6.66 0.22
C SER A 142 -17.95 7.29 0.80
N SER A 143 -17.19 7.98 -0.05
CA SER A 143 -15.97 8.72 0.32
C SER A 143 -16.19 10.22 0.45
N SER A 144 -17.37 10.72 0.05
CA SER A 144 -17.69 12.16 -0.07
C SER A 144 -16.79 12.96 -1.05
N THR A 145 -15.99 12.28 -1.88
CA THR A 145 -15.13 12.89 -2.89
C THR A 145 -15.14 12.08 -4.18
N THR A 146 -14.80 12.71 -5.30
CA THR A 146 -14.52 12.04 -6.58
C THR A 146 -13.03 12.07 -6.93
N THR A 147 -12.19 12.50 -5.97
CA THR A 147 -10.74 12.54 -6.17
C THR A 147 -10.16 11.15 -6.06
N THR A 148 -9.23 10.78 -6.95
CA THR A 148 -8.49 9.52 -6.83
C THR A 148 -7.81 9.42 -5.47
N LEU A 149 -8.09 8.34 -4.77
CA LEU A 149 -7.43 7.92 -3.54
C LEU A 149 -6.31 6.96 -3.93
N LEU A 150 -5.10 7.24 -3.46
CA LEU A 150 -3.86 6.58 -3.86
C LEU A 150 -3.37 5.58 -2.81
N ASP A 151 -3.63 5.84 -1.53
CA ASP A 151 -3.11 5.01 -0.46
C ASP A 151 -4.06 4.99 0.74
N ILE A 152 -3.96 3.94 1.54
CA ILE A 152 -4.76 3.72 2.74
C ILE A 152 -3.91 3.07 3.82
N TRP A 153 -3.95 3.64 5.03
CA TRP A 153 -3.23 3.10 6.17
C TRP A 153 -3.90 3.48 7.48
N GLY A 154 -3.60 2.75 8.55
CA GLY A 154 -4.10 3.10 9.87
C GLY A 154 -3.83 2.07 10.93
N ASN A 155 -4.74 2.03 11.90
CA ASN A 155 -4.84 1.00 12.93
C ASN A 155 -6.30 0.57 13.11
N GLU A 156 -6.56 -0.31 14.07
CA GLU A 156 -7.90 -0.84 14.36
C GLU A 156 -8.98 0.22 14.64
N ASN A 157 -8.58 1.40 15.13
CA ASN A 157 -9.48 2.45 15.59
C ASN A 157 -9.53 3.67 14.67
N LYS A 158 -8.48 3.89 13.88
CA LYS A 158 -8.33 5.08 13.04
C LYS A 158 -7.64 4.74 11.74
N MET A 159 -8.30 5.06 10.62
CA MET A 159 -7.76 4.84 9.28
C MET A 159 -7.82 6.12 8.46
N PHE A 160 -6.88 6.22 7.52
CA PHE A 160 -6.77 7.35 6.62
C PHE A 160 -6.64 6.88 5.19
N ALA A 161 -7.27 7.58 4.28
CA ALA A 161 -7.06 7.44 2.85
C ALA A 161 -6.52 8.76 2.31
N ALA A 162 -5.39 8.71 1.61
CA ALA A 162 -4.77 9.87 0.99
C ALA A 162 -4.96 9.83 -0.53
N GLY A 163 -5.16 10.99 -1.14
CA GLY A 163 -5.42 11.09 -2.58
C GLY A 163 -4.85 12.35 -3.21
N ASN A 164 -5.10 12.49 -4.52
CA ASN A 164 -4.65 13.61 -5.33
C ASN A 164 -5.06 14.98 -4.74
N GLY A 165 -4.29 16.04 -5.04
CA GLY A 165 -4.59 17.40 -4.57
C GLY A 165 -4.48 17.59 -3.05
N GLY A 166 -3.89 16.64 -2.34
CA GLY A 166 -3.76 16.65 -0.88
C GLY A 166 -5.07 16.34 -0.16
N VAL A 167 -5.97 15.57 -0.77
CA VAL A 167 -7.15 15.03 -0.09
C VAL A 167 -6.70 14.01 0.93
N VAL A 168 -7.23 14.12 2.15
CA VAL A 168 -7.10 13.11 3.21
C VAL A 168 -8.49 12.85 3.77
N LEU A 169 -8.89 11.58 3.81
CA LEU A 169 -10.10 11.14 4.46
C LEU A 169 -9.75 10.40 5.76
N GLU A 170 -10.58 10.54 6.77
CA GLU A 170 -10.51 9.80 8.04
C GLU A 170 -11.73 8.87 8.15
N TYR A 171 -11.49 7.62 8.54
CA TYR A 171 -12.54 6.66 8.89
C TYR A 171 -12.75 6.63 10.40
N ASN A 172 -13.96 6.95 10.85
CA ASN A 172 -14.33 7.00 12.27
C ASN A 172 -14.94 5.70 12.81
N GLY A 173 -14.93 4.62 12.02
CA GLY A 173 -15.58 3.35 12.33
C GLY A 173 -16.93 3.13 11.64
N TYR A 174 -17.59 4.18 11.16
CA TYR A 174 -18.88 4.10 10.46
C TYR A 174 -18.78 4.60 9.01
N ASP A 175 -18.23 5.79 8.81
CA ASP A 175 -18.15 6.47 7.51
C ASP A 175 -16.78 7.15 7.30
N TRP A 176 -16.50 7.51 6.03
CA TRP A 176 -15.31 8.25 5.64
C TRP A 176 -15.63 9.74 5.55
N GLN A 177 -14.78 10.56 6.18
CA GLN A 177 -14.99 12.00 6.26
C GLN A 177 -13.74 12.74 5.81
N SER A 178 -13.91 13.82 5.04
CA SER A 178 -12.80 14.66 4.62
C SER A 178 -12.17 15.36 5.81
N MET A 179 -10.85 15.25 5.95
CA MET A 179 -10.08 16.04 6.90
C MET A 179 -9.82 17.43 6.32
N PRO A 180 -10.20 18.51 7.02
CA PRO A 180 -9.88 19.86 6.59
C PRO A 180 -8.36 20.04 6.46
N LYS A 181 -7.92 20.71 5.39
CA LYS A 181 -6.54 21.20 5.33
C LYS A 181 -6.32 22.16 6.51
N VAL A 182 -5.37 21.84 7.39
CA VAL A 182 -4.93 22.80 8.41
C VAL A 182 -4.20 23.92 7.68
N THR A 183 -4.88 25.02 7.41
CA THR A 183 -4.23 26.27 7.03
C THR A 183 -3.55 26.80 8.28
N ALA A 184 -2.22 26.87 8.27
CA ALA A 184 -1.48 27.60 9.30
C ALA A 184 -2.07 29.01 9.40
N TYR A 185 -2.67 29.35 10.54
CA TYR A 185 -2.93 30.74 10.86
C TYR A 185 -1.57 31.41 11.00
N SER A 186 -1.35 32.46 10.21
CA SER A 186 -0.21 33.35 10.31
C SER A 186 -0.02 33.82 11.75
N LEU A 187 1.17 33.59 12.31
CA LEU A 187 1.65 34.28 13.52
C LEU A 187 1.84 35.77 13.23
#